data_AF-A0A061ACI0-F1
#
_entry.id   AF-A0A061ACI0-F1
#
_cell.length_a   1.000
_cell.length_b   1.000
_cell.length_c   1.000
_cell.angle_alpha   90.00
_cell.angle_beta   90.00
_cell.angle_gamma   90.00
#
_symmetry.space_group_name_H-M   'P 1'
#
loop_
_entity.id
_entity.type
_entity.pdbx_description
1 polymer ?
#
loop_
_entity_poly.entity_id
_entity_poly.type
_entity_poly.pdbx_seq_one_letter_code
_entity_poly.pdbx_strand_id
1 'polypeptide(L)'
;MITYKKHIQTFKSMLHILKTEKDINSIRNHIIIFMKYLEKHHLLIKDYAAYHKLFLCCEVKACSIKDQSIEAKLAFLTLIHRMDFIDSNSDVFIIYYKNHMLQEIIESAIDSLELLIGGIDNV
;
A
#
# COMPACT_ATOMS: atom_id res chain seq x y z
N MET A 1 -4.85 -6.30 -21.44
CA MET A 1 -3.81 -5.25 -21.35
C MET A 1 -4.25 -3.96 -20.63
N ILE A 2 -5.48 -3.86 -20.09
CA ILE A 2 -6.02 -2.63 -19.46
C ILE A 2 -6.01 -2.68 -17.92
N THR A 3 -5.71 -3.83 -17.31
CA THR A 3 -5.95 -4.10 -15.88
C THR A 3 -4.90 -3.45 -14.97
N TYR A 4 -3.60 -3.63 -15.22
CA TYR A 4 -2.55 -3.11 -14.34
C TYR A 4 -2.35 -1.60 -14.43
N LYS A 5 -2.50 -1.00 -15.61
CA LYS A 5 -2.32 0.45 -15.83
C LYS A 5 -3.28 1.28 -14.97
N LYS A 6 -4.53 0.81 -14.82
CA LYS A 6 -5.52 1.47 -13.95
C LYS A 6 -5.12 1.40 -12.47
N HIS A 7 -4.64 0.24 -12.01
CA HIS A 7 -4.18 0.07 -10.64
C HIS A 7 -2.96 0.95 -10.34
N ILE A 8 -1.97 0.97 -11.24
CA ILE A 8 -0.79 1.85 -11.12
C ILE A 8 -1.21 3.31 -11.04
N GLN A 9 -2.14 3.77 -11.87
CA GLN A 9 -2.62 5.15 -11.81
C GLN A 9 -3.28 5.46 -10.47
N THR A 10 -4.09 4.55 -9.93
CA THR A 10 -4.68 4.72 -8.59
C THR A 10 -3.62 4.80 -7.50
N PHE A 11 -2.58 3.96 -7.56
CA PHE A 11 -1.47 3.99 -6.60
C PHE A 11 -0.68 5.31 -6.71
N LYS A 12 -0.38 5.77 -7.93
CA LYS A 12 0.28 7.06 -8.18
C LYS A 12 -0.51 8.24 -7.63
N SER A 13 -1.82 8.26 -7.84
CA SER A 13 -2.70 9.29 -7.27
C SER A 13 -2.66 9.26 -5.74
N MET A 14 -2.73 8.08 -5.13
CA MET A 14 -2.63 7.95 -3.68
C MET A 14 -1.27 8.41 -3.15
N LEU A 15 -0.18 8.01 -3.79
CA LEU A 15 1.18 8.44 -3.42
C LEU A 15 1.33 9.97 -3.48
N HIS A 16 0.79 10.58 -4.53
CA HIS A 16 0.77 12.03 -4.66
C HIS A 16 0.04 12.69 -3.48
N ILE A 17 -1.15 12.20 -3.13
CA ILE A 17 -1.93 12.69 -1.98
C ILE A 17 -1.11 12.59 -0.69
N LEU A 18 -0.48 11.45 -0.41
CA LEU A 18 0.35 11.28 0.78
C LEU A 18 1.52 12.28 0.85
N LYS A 19 2.06 12.70 -0.30
CA LYS A 19 3.18 13.65 -0.39
C LYS A 19 2.75 15.12 -0.32
N THR A 20 1.50 15.46 -0.67
CA THR A 20 1.07 16.86 -0.87
C THR A 20 -0.04 17.34 0.06
N GLU A 21 -0.95 16.45 0.49
CA GLU A 21 -2.02 16.81 1.42
C GLU A 21 -1.44 17.09 2.81
N LYS A 22 -1.98 18.11 3.50
CA LYS A 22 -1.55 18.53 4.84
C LYS A 22 -2.61 18.28 5.89
N ASP A 23 -3.88 18.22 5.51
CA ASP A 23 -4.97 17.96 6.44
C ASP A 23 -5.04 16.47 6.80
N ILE A 24 -4.80 16.16 8.08
CA ILE A 24 -4.74 14.78 8.59
C ILE A 24 -6.07 14.05 8.39
N ASN A 25 -7.20 14.75 8.54
CA ASN A 25 -8.52 14.13 8.36
C ASN A 25 -8.77 13.77 6.88
N SER A 26 -8.37 14.66 5.96
CA SER A 26 -8.41 14.42 4.53
C SER A 26 -7.49 13.26 4.14
N ILE A 27 -6.27 13.20 4.68
CA ILE A 27 -5.36 12.06 4.50
C ILE A 27 -6.01 10.75 4.94
N ARG A 28 -6.60 10.71 6.15
CA ARG A 28 -7.31 9.53 6.66
C ARG A 28 -8.40 9.09 5.69
N ASN A 29 -9.23 10.02 5.24
CA ASN A 29 -10.32 9.74 4.32
C ASN A 29 -9.82 9.20 2.98
N HIS A 30 -8.73 9.74 2.44
CA HIS A 30 -8.10 9.24 1.22
C HIS A 30 -7.56 7.82 1.40
N ILE A 31 -6.91 7.52 2.53
CA ILE A 31 -6.45 6.16 2.84
C ILE A 31 -7.64 5.19 2.93
N ILE A 32 -8.74 5.56 3.60
CA ILE A 32 -9.96 4.75 3.66
C ILE A 32 -10.51 4.45 2.26
N ILE A 33 -10.61 5.47 1.41
CA ILE A 33 -11.10 5.31 0.03
C ILE A 33 -10.17 4.38 -0.76
N PHE A 34 -8.86 4.52 -0.57
CA PHE A 34 -7.86 3.67 -1.21
C PHE A 34 -7.99 2.21 -0.76
N MET A 35 -8.14 1.94 0.54
CA MET A 35 -8.32 0.57 1.04
C MET A 35 -9.61 -0.06 0.52
N LYS A 36 -10.72 0.70 0.46
CA LYS A 36 -11.98 0.23 -0.17
C LYS A 36 -11.81 -0.09 -1.64
N TYR A 37 -10.99 0.68 -2.36
CA TYR A 37 -10.64 0.38 -3.75
C TYR A 37 -9.89 -0.96 -3.84
N LEU A 38 -8.88 -1.18 -2.99
CA LEU A 38 -8.13 -2.45 -2.98
C LEU A 38 -9.04 -3.64 -2.71
N GLU A 39 -9.95 -3.51 -1.75
CA GLU A 39 -10.93 -4.55 -1.41
C GLU A 39 -11.85 -4.87 -2.60
N LYS A 40 -12.47 -3.84 -3.19
CA LYS A 40 -13.38 -3.97 -4.35
C LYS A 40 -12.72 -4.62 -5.56
N HIS A 41 -11.42 -4.42 -5.72
CA HIS A 41 -10.65 -4.95 -6.84
C HIS A 41 -9.87 -6.23 -6.51
N HIS A 42 -10.15 -6.86 -5.35
CA HIS A 42 -9.50 -8.10 -4.90
C HIS A 42 -7.97 -8.01 -4.83
N LEU A 43 -7.44 -6.83 -4.51
CA LEU A 43 -6.00 -6.59 -4.34
C LEU A 43 -5.51 -6.80 -2.90
N LEU A 44 -6.44 -7.04 -1.96
CA LEU A 44 -6.10 -7.41 -0.59
C LEU A 44 -5.76 -8.90 -0.52
N ILE A 45 -4.66 -9.24 0.16
CA ILE A 45 -4.15 -10.60 0.28
C ILE A 45 -4.92 -11.34 1.38
N LYS A 46 -5.51 -12.51 1.07
CA LYS A 46 -6.27 -13.29 2.07
C LYS A 46 -5.38 -13.86 3.18
N ASP A 47 -4.19 -14.35 2.80
CA ASP A 47 -3.23 -14.97 3.72
C ASP A 47 -2.23 -13.95 4.30
N TYR A 48 -2.66 -12.69 4.46
CA TYR A 48 -1.84 -11.59 4.96
C TYR A 48 -1.17 -11.88 6.31
N ALA A 49 -1.78 -12.75 7.14
CA ALA A 49 -1.23 -13.15 8.45
C ALA A 49 0.14 -13.82 8.34
N ALA A 50 0.43 -14.53 7.24
CA ALA A 50 1.74 -15.14 7.00
C ALA A 50 2.86 -14.09 6.86
N TYR A 51 2.52 -12.85 6.52
CA TYR A 51 3.46 -11.75 6.31
C TYR A 51 3.68 -10.90 7.57
N HIS A 52 3.02 -11.19 8.69
CA HIS A 52 3.07 -10.34 9.89
C HIS A 52 4.50 -10.15 10.42
N LYS A 53 5.28 -11.23 10.51
CA LYS A 53 6.69 -11.14 10.96
C LYS A 53 7.53 -10.28 10.02
N LEU A 54 7.33 -10.43 8.72
CA LEU A 54 8.04 -9.65 7.71
C LEU A 54 7.64 -8.17 7.75
N PHE A 55 6.36 -7.89 7.97
CA PHE A 55 5.82 -6.55 8.14
C PHE A 55 6.50 -5.83 9.32
N LEU A 56 6.57 -6.47 10.50
CA LEU A 56 7.25 -5.90 11.67
C LEU A 56 8.75 -5.65 11.42
N CYS A 57 9.42 -6.54 10.69
CA CYS A 57 10.82 -6.29 10.28
C CYS A 57 10.95 -5.05 9.40
N CYS A 58 10.02 -4.87 8.45
CA CYS A 58 9.99 -3.70 7.57
C CYS A 58 9.57 -2.42 8.30
N GLU A 59 8.78 -2.51 9.36
CA GLU A 59 8.43 -1.36 10.20
C GLU A 59 9.66 -0.78 10.91
N VAL A 60 10.56 -1.65 11.40
CA VAL A 60 11.84 -1.24 11.99
C VAL A 60 12.81 -0.71 10.94
N LYS A 61 12.75 -1.24 9.71
CA LYS A 61 13.66 -0.89 8.61
C LYS A 61 12.89 -0.65 7.32
N ALA A 62 12.24 0.51 7.20
CA ALA A 62 11.38 0.84 6.04
C ALA A 62 12.07 0.63 4.68
N CYS A 63 13.39 0.88 4.58
CA CYS A 63 14.12 0.69 3.34
C CYS A 63 14.16 -0.76 2.82
N SER A 64 13.80 -1.78 3.63
CA SER A 64 13.71 -3.17 3.17
C SER A 64 12.41 -3.48 2.43
N ILE A 65 11.43 -2.56 2.44
CA ILE A 65 10.15 -2.73 1.73
C ILE A 65 10.36 -2.89 0.23
N LYS A 66 11.31 -2.14 -0.36
CA LYS A 66 11.62 -2.17 -1.78
C LYS A 66 12.01 -3.58 -2.28
N ASP A 67 12.71 -4.33 -1.44
CA ASP A 67 13.24 -5.67 -1.74
C ASP A 67 12.17 -6.77 -1.64
N GLN A 68 10.96 -6.46 -1.17
CA GLN A 68 9.89 -7.44 -1.01
C GLN A 68 9.11 -7.68 -2.30
N SER A 69 8.45 -8.83 -2.42
CA SER A 69 7.56 -9.11 -3.57
C SER A 69 6.36 -8.16 -3.60
N ILE A 70 5.73 -8.01 -4.78
CA ILE A 70 4.48 -7.26 -4.90
C ILE A 70 3.37 -7.83 -4.00
N GLU A 71 3.32 -9.15 -3.85
CA GLU A 71 2.40 -9.83 -2.95
C GLU A 71 2.63 -9.43 -1.49
N ALA A 72 3.89 -9.41 -1.02
CA ALA A 72 4.22 -8.96 0.32
C ALA A 72 3.83 -7.49 0.55
N LYS A 73 4.07 -6.62 -0.43
CA LYS A 73 3.68 -5.19 -0.37
C LYS A 73 2.15 -5.03 -0.26
N LEU A 74 1.38 -5.80 -1.02
CA LEU A 74 -0.08 -5.83 -0.91
C LEU A 74 -0.56 -6.44 0.42
N ALA A 75 0.15 -7.45 0.93
CA ALA A 75 -0.12 -8.02 2.25
C ALA A 75 0.13 -6.99 3.37
N PHE A 76 1.14 -6.13 3.26
CA PHE A 76 1.36 -5.03 4.20
C PHE A 76 0.22 -4.02 4.20
N LEU A 77 -0.28 -3.62 3.02
CA LEU A 77 -1.48 -2.76 2.93
C LEU A 77 -2.69 -3.45 3.57
N THR A 78 -2.82 -4.76 3.37
CA THR A 78 -3.91 -5.55 3.98
C THR A 78 -3.78 -5.60 5.51
N LEU A 79 -2.57 -5.81 6.06
CA LEU A 79 -2.31 -5.77 7.49
C LEU A 79 -2.70 -4.41 8.10
N ILE A 80 -2.26 -3.31 7.48
CA ILE A 80 -2.62 -1.95 7.92
C ILE A 80 -4.14 -1.76 7.90
N HIS A 81 -4.80 -2.16 6.81
CA HIS A 81 -6.26 -2.07 6.70
C HIS A 81 -6.99 -2.89 7.77
N ARG A 82 -6.50 -4.10 8.07
CA ARG A 82 -7.09 -4.98 9.08
C ARG A 82 -6.90 -4.46 10.50
N MET A 83 -5.73 -3.90 10.82
CA MET A 83 -5.47 -3.29 12.11
C MET A 83 -6.42 -2.10 12.37
N ASP A 84 -6.61 -1.23 11.38
CA ASP A 84 -7.54 -0.10 11.46
C ASP A 84 -9.01 -0.56 11.54
N PHE A 85 -9.37 -1.63 10.83
CA PHE A 85 -10.71 -2.21 10.89
C PHE A 85 -11.07 -2.81 12.25
N ILE A 86 -10.10 -3.45 12.92
CA ILE A 86 -10.30 -4.08 14.24
C ILE A 86 -10.50 -3.01 15.32
N ASP A 87 -9.78 -1.89 15.22
CA ASP A 87 -9.94 -0.76 16.12
C ASP A 87 -9.90 0.55 15.32
N SER A 88 -11.08 1.06 14.94
CA SER A 88 -11.19 2.31 14.20
C SER A 88 -10.75 3.55 14.99
N ASN A 89 -10.51 3.40 16.31
CA ASN A 89 -9.96 4.46 17.15
C ASN A 89 -8.42 4.39 17.25
N SER A 90 -7.79 3.33 16.71
CA SER A 90 -6.34 3.09 16.84
C SER A 90 -5.46 4.04 16.03
N ASP A 91 -6.04 4.92 15.21
CA ASP A 91 -5.33 5.85 14.33
C ASP A 91 -4.26 5.17 13.45
N VAL A 92 -4.41 3.87 13.18
CA VAL A 92 -3.44 3.03 12.47
C VAL A 92 -3.06 3.64 11.13
N PHE A 93 -4.03 4.10 10.33
CA PHE A 93 -3.72 4.78 9.07
C PHE A 93 -2.85 6.02 9.25
N ILE A 94 -3.06 6.79 10.31
CA ILE A 94 -2.29 8.00 10.59
C ILE A 94 -0.90 7.67 11.15
N ILE A 95 -0.77 6.62 11.95
CA ILE A 95 0.52 6.13 12.44
C ILE A 95 1.41 5.73 11.26
N TYR A 96 0.91 4.86 10.37
CA TYR A 96 1.68 4.39 9.21
C TYR A 96 1.84 5.42 8.09
N TYR A 97 1.01 6.46 8.09
CA TYR A 97 1.23 7.63 7.28
C TYR A 97 2.41 8.47 7.82
N LYS A 98 2.39 8.81 9.11
CA LYS A 98 3.39 9.68 9.75
C LYS A 98 4.78 9.06 9.80
N ASN A 99 4.89 7.73 9.89
CA ASN A 99 6.17 7.04 9.81
C ASN A 99 6.63 6.75 8.37
N HIS A 100 5.93 7.29 7.37
CA HIS A 100 6.16 7.13 5.93
C HIS A 100 6.04 5.70 5.39
N MET A 101 5.65 4.72 6.20
CA MET A 101 5.55 3.32 5.76
C MET A 101 4.51 3.13 4.65
N LEU A 102 3.34 3.80 4.74
CA LEU A 102 2.35 3.77 3.65
C LEU A 102 2.92 4.32 2.33
N GLN A 103 3.71 5.39 2.40
CA GLN A 103 4.35 5.98 1.23
C GLN A 103 5.33 4.99 0.60
N GLU A 104 6.24 4.42 1.41
CA GLU A 104 7.25 3.46 0.97
C GLU A 104 6.64 2.19 0.35
N ILE A 105 5.56 1.66 0.95
CA ILE A 105 4.84 0.51 0.41
C ILE A 105 4.23 0.84 -0.96
N ILE A 106 3.54 1.97 -1.08
CA ILE A 106 2.85 2.35 -2.32
C ILE A 106 3.87 2.67 -3.42
N GLU A 107 4.92 3.42 -3.11
CA GLU A 107 6.00 3.75 -4.04
C GLU A 107 6.69 2.48 -4.55
N SER A 108 7.11 1.59 -3.65
CA SER A 108 7.74 0.32 -4.04
C SER A 108 6.80 -0.63 -4.81
N ALA A 109 5.48 -0.55 -4.55
CA ALA A 109 4.48 -1.33 -5.29
C ALA A 109 4.30 -0.81 -6.72
N ILE A 110 4.32 0.51 -6.91
CA ILE A 110 4.30 1.13 -8.25
C ILE A 110 5.50 0.64 -9.06
N ASP A 111 6.70 0.76 -8.51
CA ASP A 111 7.94 0.34 -9.19
C ASP A 111 7.88 -1.14 -9.62
N SER A 112 7.38 -2.00 -8.72
CA SER A 112 7.25 -3.43 -9.00
C SER A 112 6.24 -3.71 -10.12
N LEU A 113 5.11 -3.00 -10.13
CA LEU A 113 4.08 -3.15 -11.16
C LEU A 113 4.52 -2.59 -12.52
N GLU A 114 5.27 -1.48 -12.52
CA GLU A 114 5.82 -0.90 -13.75
C GLU A 114 6.87 -1.79 -14.39
N LEU A 115 7.75 -2.40 -13.59
CA LEU A 115 8.72 -3.39 -14.07
C LEU A 115 8.03 -4.61 -14.71
N LEU A 116 6.92 -5.08 -14.12
CA LEU A 116 6.13 -6.18 -14.69
C LEU A 116 5.53 -5.80 -16.05
N ILE A 117 5.04 -4.57 -16.23
CA ILE A 117 4.49 -4.13 -17.52
C ILE A 117 5.62 -3.91 -18.55
N GLY A 118 6.69 -3.22 -18.17
CA GLY A 118 7.83 -2.96 -19.05
C GLY A 118 8.55 -4.23 -19.50
N GLY A 119 8.52 -5.30 -18.69
CA GLY A 119 9.01 -6.62 -19.09
C GLY A 119 8.09 -7.34 -20.09
N ILE A 120 6.80 -7.02 -20.13
CA ILE A 120 5.82 -7.63 -21.05
C ILE A 120 5.88 -6.97 -22.43
N ASP A 121 6.15 -5.66 -22.50
CA ASP A 121 6.24 -4.93 -23.78
C ASP A 121 7.56 -5.17 -24.54
N ASN A 122 8.53 -5.86 -23.92
CA ASN A 122 9.84 -6.19 -24.50
C ASN A 122 9.97 -7.67 -24.96
N VAL A 123 8.86 -8.40 -25.05
CA VAL A 123 8.76 -9.79 -25.54
C VAL A 123 7.79 -9.85 -26.71
#